data_AF-A0A482VP29-F1
#
_entry.id   AF-A0A482VP29-F1
#
_cell.length_a   1.000
_cell.length_b   1.000
_cell.length_c   1.000
_cell.angle_alpha   90.00
_cell.angle_beta   90.00
_cell.angle_gamma   90.00
#
_symmetry.space_group_name_H-M   'P 1'
#
loop_
_entity.id
_entity.type
_entity.pdbx_description
1 polymer ?
#
loop_
_entity_poly.entity_id
_entity_poly.type
_entity_poly.pdbx_seq_one_letter_code
_entity_poly.pdbx_strand_id
1 'polypeptide(L)'
;MDISEPTLSQECMSVYRQLRSLVQQLKSHNDDDSGLHSDCSTTSFEDNAQFSAGLLSEVAQELVGLVLDTDVVRLLERLEQARREIQDRDVELARRSEKIMELSSKVSVCEVELQAAIEERDRARCDASNSSLAQEDVVVKAREDRDVAIQRKTRAEVELAKTRVELMQANSQLLEAIQQKVELSQQLEQWQMDMQELLDEQLKSKLTSQEITMKQIVTPVAPPRRRLLSFFLR
;
A
#
# COMPACT_ATOMS: atom_id res chain seq x y z
N MET A 1 -44.04 102.42 -44.01
CA MET A 1 -44.53 101.04 -43.89
C MET A 1 -45.17 100.72 -45.22
N ASP A 2 -44.51 99.90 -46.03
CA ASP A 2 -45.17 99.12 -47.09
C ASP A 2 -44.37 97.82 -47.16
N ILE A 3 -44.74 96.90 -46.27
CA ILE A 3 -44.27 95.52 -46.33
C ILE A 3 -45.18 94.91 -47.40
N SER A 4 -44.75 94.98 -48.66
CA SER A 4 -45.43 94.29 -49.75
C SER A 4 -45.37 92.79 -49.44
N GLU A 5 -46.52 92.18 -49.13
CA GLU A 5 -46.60 90.75 -48.91
C GLU A 5 -46.03 90.03 -50.14
N PRO A 6 -45.09 89.09 -49.96
CA PRO A 6 -44.52 88.37 -51.08
C PRO A 6 -45.63 87.62 -51.81
N THR A 7 -45.63 87.69 -53.13
CA THR A 7 -46.56 86.86 -53.92
C THR A 7 -46.22 85.38 -53.68
N LEU A 8 -47.21 84.48 -53.70
CA LEU A 8 -46.99 83.03 -53.57
C LEU A 8 -45.86 82.52 -54.49
N SER A 9 -45.74 83.09 -55.68
CA SER A 9 -44.65 82.81 -56.64
C SER A 9 -43.26 83.19 -56.11
N GLN A 10 -43.12 84.29 -55.37
CA GLN A 10 -41.85 84.72 -54.77
C GLN A 10 -41.48 83.79 -53.60
N GLU A 11 -42.45 83.35 -52.79
CA GLU A 11 -42.22 82.37 -51.73
C GLU A 11 -41.81 81.01 -52.30
N CYS A 12 -42.52 80.50 -53.31
CA CYS A 12 -42.17 79.25 -53.98
C CYS A 12 -40.78 79.30 -54.64
N MET A 13 -40.40 80.45 -55.23
CA MET A 13 -39.05 80.65 -55.79
C MET A 13 -37.98 80.72 -54.70
N SER A 14 -38.29 81.26 -53.52
CA SER A 14 -37.38 81.21 -52.35
C SER A 14 -37.14 79.78 -51.88
N VAL A 15 -38.21 78.98 -51.73
CA VAL A 15 -38.12 77.56 -51.35
C VAL A 15 -37.34 76.76 -52.40
N TYR A 16 -37.59 77.02 -53.68
CA TYR A 16 -36.82 76.41 -54.77
C TYR A 16 -35.32 76.71 -54.68
N ARG A 17 -34.94 77.98 -54.48
CA ARG A 17 -33.53 78.38 -54.29
C ARG A 17 -32.90 77.71 -53.08
N GLN A 18 -33.62 77.62 -51.96
CA GLN A 18 -33.16 76.94 -50.74
C GLN A 18 -32.97 75.43 -50.97
N LEU A 19 -33.93 74.75 -51.58
CA LEU A 19 -33.82 73.32 -51.90
C LEU A 19 -32.69 73.05 -52.90
N ARG A 20 -32.49 73.93 -53.88
CA ARG A 20 -31.40 73.80 -54.86
C ARG A 20 -30.03 74.02 -54.23
N SER A 21 -29.92 74.96 -53.29
CA SER A 21 -28.73 75.11 -52.44
C SER A 21 -28.48 73.87 -51.59
N LEU A 22 -29.52 73.26 -51.02
CA LEU A 22 -29.40 72.04 -50.22
C LEU A 22 -28.97 70.84 -51.06
N VAL A 23 -29.56 70.65 -52.25
CA VAL A 23 -29.13 69.63 -53.22
C VAL A 23 -27.65 69.80 -53.57
N GLN A 24 -27.20 71.04 -53.79
CA GLN A 24 -25.80 71.33 -54.09
C GLN A 24 -24.86 71.04 -52.91
N GLN A 25 -25.29 71.34 -51.68
CA GLN A 25 -24.55 71.00 -50.46
C GLN A 25 -24.47 69.50 -50.20
N LEU A 26 -25.55 68.76 -50.46
CA LEU A 26 -25.57 67.30 -50.31
C LEU A 26 -24.70 66.63 -51.38
N LYS A 27 -24.67 67.17 -52.60
CA LYS A 27 -23.75 66.73 -53.65
C LYS A 27 -22.29 67.00 -53.29
N SER A 28 -21.97 68.20 -52.82
CA SER A 28 -20.58 68.52 -52.42
C SER A 28 -20.14 67.66 -51.25
N HIS A 29 -21.00 67.45 -50.25
CA HIS A 29 -20.69 66.58 -49.12
C HIS A 29 -20.41 65.12 -49.51
N ASN A 30 -21.03 64.65 -50.60
CA ASN A 30 -20.79 63.32 -51.16
C ASN A 30 -19.49 63.25 -52.00
N ASP A 31 -19.03 64.37 -52.54
CA ASP A 31 -17.74 64.49 -53.27
C ASP A 31 -16.55 64.84 -52.34
N ASP A 32 -16.83 65.41 -51.16
CA ASP A 32 -15.84 65.93 -50.18
C ASP A 32 -15.05 64.84 -49.43
N ASP A 33 -15.38 63.55 -49.59
CA ASP A 33 -14.46 62.45 -49.21
C ASP A 33 -13.17 62.44 -50.07
N SER A 34 -13.11 63.33 -51.07
CA SER A 34 -11.93 63.65 -51.87
C SER A 34 -11.08 64.81 -51.33
N GLY A 35 -11.15 65.18 -50.05
CA GLY A 35 -10.12 66.00 -49.37
C GLY A 35 -9.73 67.35 -50.01
N LEU A 36 -10.56 67.93 -50.87
CA LEU A 36 -10.33 69.21 -51.53
C LEU A 36 -11.63 70.00 -51.51
N HIS A 37 -11.73 70.93 -50.56
CA HIS A 37 -12.84 71.86 -50.42
C HIS A 37 -12.98 72.69 -51.70
N SER A 38 -14.04 72.45 -52.47
CA SER A 38 -14.41 73.29 -53.60
C SER A 38 -15.41 74.34 -53.12
N ASP A 39 -14.96 75.59 -53.04
CA ASP A 39 -15.78 76.74 -52.67
C ASP A 39 -16.87 76.98 -53.73
N CYS A 40 -18.03 76.35 -53.52
CA CYS A 40 -19.15 76.46 -54.44
C CYS A 40 -19.83 77.83 -54.28
N SER A 41 -19.47 78.77 -55.14
CA SER A 41 -20.12 80.09 -55.22
C SER A 41 -21.56 79.94 -55.73
N THR A 42 -22.53 80.05 -54.83
CA THR A 42 -23.98 80.02 -55.13
C THR A 42 -24.46 81.36 -55.72
N THR A 43 -23.87 81.82 -56.81
CA THR A 43 -24.23 83.12 -57.41
C THR A 43 -24.27 83.05 -58.92
N SER A 44 -25.20 82.27 -59.48
CA SER A 44 -25.71 82.40 -60.86
C SER A 44 -26.92 81.47 -61.05
N PHE A 45 -27.97 81.63 -60.25
CA PHE A 45 -29.28 81.09 -60.65
C PHE A 45 -30.02 82.21 -61.38
N GLU A 46 -30.47 81.90 -62.59
CA GLU A 46 -31.12 82.81 -63.52
C GLU A 46 -32.20 83.66 -62.81
N ASP A 47 -31.86 84.91 -62.49
CA ASP A 47 -32.72 85.84 -61.73
C ASP A 47 -33.97 86.32 -62.50
N ASN A 48 -34.21 85.77 -63.70
CA ASN A 48 -35.34 86.10 -64.57
C ASN A 48 -36.31 84.93 -64.85
N ALA A 49 -36.18 83.79 -64.17
CA ALA A 49 -37.08 82.66 -64.36
C ALA A 49 -38.45 82.89 -63.67
N GLN A 50 -39.53 82.83 -64.45
CA GLN A 50 -40.91 82.84 -63.95
C GLN A 50 -41.23 81.47 -63.31
N PHE A 51 -41.89 81.46 -62.15
CA PHE A 51 -42.19 80.22 -61.44
C PHE A 51 -43.00 79.24 -62.32
N SER A 52 -42.51 78.02 -62.47
CA SER A 52 -43.24 76.91 -63.10
C SER A 52 -43.35 75.75 -62.12
N ALA A 53 -44.52 75.11 -62.09
CA ALA A 53 -44.83 74.04 -61.12
C ALA A 53 -43.88 72.83 -61.22
N GLY A 54 -43.23 72.61 -62.37
CA GLY A 54 -42.28 71.51 -62.59
C GLY A 54 -40.94 71.66 -61.85
N LEU A 55 -40.49 72.89 -61.58
CA LEU A 55 -39.16 73.15 -61.02
C LEU A 55 -39.00 72.60 -59.59
N LEU A 56 -40.02 72.76 -58.75
CA LEU A 56 -40.00 72.21 -57.39
C LEU A 56 -40.08 70.68 -57.39
N SER A 57 -40.85 70.09 -58.31
CA SER A 57 -40.95 68.64 -58.44
C SER A 57 -39.62 68.01 -58.86
N GLU A 58 -38.90 68.65 -59.79
CA GLU A 58 -37.59 68.19 -60.27
C GLU A 58 -36.55 68.21 -59.14
N VAL A 59 -36.44 69.33 -58.41
CA VAL A 59 -35.51 69.45 -57.29
C VAL A 59 -35.88 68.51 -56.13
N ALA A 60 -37.17 68.28 -55.89
CA ALA A 60 -37.61 67.30 -54.89
C ALA A 60 -37.25 65.85 -55.29
N GLN A 61 -37.43 65.49 -56.57
CA GLN A 61 -37.00 64.18 -57.09
C GLN A 61 -35.49 63.99 -57.00
N GLU A 62 -34.73 65.02 -57.34
CA GLU A 62 -33.27 65.02 -57.23
C GLU A 62 -32.80 64.88 -55.77
N LEU A 63 -33.43 65.61 -54.84
CA LEU A 63 -33.14 65.50 -53.42
C LEU A 63 -33.45 64.10 -52.87
N VAL A 64 -34.58 63.51 -53.27
CA VAL A 64 -34.95 62.14 -52.90
C VAL A 64 -33.93 61.14 -53.45
N GLY A 65 -33.49 61.31 -54.71
CA GLY A 65 -32.46 60.47 -55.31
C GLY A 65 -31.14 60.53 -54.52
N LEU A 66 -30.65 61.74 -54.21
CA LEU A 66 -29.42 61.93 -53.44
C LEU A 66 -29.49 61.30 -52.05
N VAL A 67 -30.60 61.52 -51.32
CA VAL A 67 -30.77 60.94 -49.97
C VAL A 67 -30.75 59.42 -50.03
N LEU A 68 -31.43 58.82 -51.01
CA LEU A 68 -31.44 57.37 -51.22
C LEU A 68 -30.04 56.85 -51.57
N ASP A 69 -29.31 57.51 -52.46
CA ASP A 69 -27.95 57.13 -52.83
C ASP A 69 -27.01 57.14 -51.61
N THR A 70 -27.07 58.20 -50.78
CA THR A 70 -26.26 58.29 -49.55
C THR A 70 -26.66 57.25 -48.50
N ASP A 71 -27.95 56.92 -48.37
CA ASP A 71 -28.41 55.85 -47.48
C ASP A 71 -27.94 54.47 -47.97
N VAL A 72 -27.99 54.21 -49.28
CA VAL A 72 -27.50 52.97 -49.89
C VAL A 72 -26.00 52.81 -49.65
N VAL A 73 -25.19 53.85 -49.89
CA VAL A 73 -23.73 53.79 -49.65
C VAL A 73 -23.43 53.47 -48.18
N ARG A 74 -24.04 54.17 -47.23
CA ARG A 74 -23.83 53.92 -45.78
C ARG A 74 -24.27 52.52 -45.36
N LEU A 75 -25.35 52.00 -45.93
CA LEU A 75 -25.81 50.64 -45.67
C LEU A 75 -24.83 49.59 -46.24
N LEU A 76 -24.28 49.83 -47.43
CA LEU A 76 -23.27 48.98 -48.04
C LEU A 76 -21.99 48.94 -47.18
N GLU A 77 -21.50 50.10 -46.72
CA GLU A 77 -20.33 50.18 -45.84
C GLU A 77 -20.53 49.41 -44.54
N ARG A 78 -21.70 49.56 -43.89
CA ARG A 78 -22.04 48.82 -42.67
C ARG A 78 -22.12 47.31 -42.92
N LEU A 79 -22.66 46.90 -44.06
CA LEU A 79 -22.73 45.49 -44.45
C LEU A 79 -21.32 44.93 -44.68
N GLU A 80 -20.47 45.67 -45.39
CA GLU A 80 -19.08 45.29 -45.60
C GLU A 80 -18.30 45.18 -44.29
N GLN A 81 -18.49 46.13 -43.36
CA GLN A 81 -17.89 46.07 -42.04
C GLN A 81 -18.34 44.83 -41.28
N ALA A 82 -19.66 44.59 -41.20
CA ALA A 82 -20.20 43.40 -40.54
C ALA A 82 -19.67 42.10 -41.18
N ARG A 83 -19.51 42.08 -42.51
CA ARG A 83 -18.91 40.95 -43.24
C ARG A 83 -17.46 40.72 -42.84
N ARG A 84 -16.63 41.77 -42.73
CA ARG A 84 -15.23 41.67 -42.27
C ARG A 84 -15.17 41.14 -40.83
N GLU A 85 -16.02 41.66 -39.95
CA GLU A 85 -16.08 41.20 -38.55
C GLU A 85 -16.49 39.73 -38.42
N ILE A 86 -17.42 39.25 -39.25
CA ILE A 86 -17.80 37.84 -39.30
C ILE A 86 -16.60 36.98 -39.77
N GLN A 87 -15.90 37.41 -40.82
CA GLN A 87 -14.74 36.69 -41.33
C GLN A 87 -13.62 36.58 -40.28
N ASP A 88 -13.32 37.67 -39.56
CA ASP A 88 -12.32 37.66 -38.49
C ASP A 88 -12.74 36.72 -37.34
N ARG A 89 -14.03 36.70 -37.00
CA ARG A 89 -14.58 35.76 -36.01
C ARG A 89 -14.48 34.31 -36.47
N ASP A 90 -14.72 34.03 -37.74
CA ASP A 90 -14.62 32.67 -38.29
C ASP A 90 -13.18 32.15 -38.22
N VAL A 91 -12.19 33.00 -38.52
CA VAL A 91 -10.77 32.66 -38.39
C VAL A 91 -10.39 32.37 -36.94
N GLU A 92 -10.85 33.20 -36.01
CA GLU A 92 -10.58 33.01 -34.58
C GLU A 92 -11.29 31.75 -34.03
N LEU A 93 -12.51 31.46 -34.49
CA LEU A 93 -13.22 30.22 -34.15
C LEU A 93 -12.49 28.99 -34.68
N ALA A 94 -11.95 29.04 -35.90
CA ALA A 94 -11.14 27.96 -36.45
C ALA A 94 -9.88 27.72 -35.61
N ARG A 95 -9.16 28.78 -35.25
CA ARG A 95 -7.97 28.71 -34.38
C ARG A 95 -8.28 28.11 -33.00
N ARG A 96 -9.39 28.53 -32.38
CA ARG A 96 -9.84 27.97 -31.09
C ARG A 96 -10.23 26.50 -31.22
N SER A 97 -10.88 26.12 -32.31
CA SER A 97 -11.27 24.74 -32.59
C SER A 97 -10.05 23.83 -32.72
N GLU A 98 -9.01 24.28 -33.45
CA GLU A 98 -7.73 23.56 -33.54
C GLU A 98 -7.08 23.39 -32.16
N LYS A 99 -7.08 24.46 -31.34
CA LYS A 99 -6.50 24.37 -29.99
C LYS A 99 -7.27 23.40 -29.09
N ILE A 100 -8.60 23.38 -29.19
CA ILE A 100 -9.44 22.43 -28.46
C ILE A 100 -9.10 20.99 -28.89
N MET A 101 -8.94 20.73 -30.18
CA MET A 101 -8.54 19.41 -30.68
C MET A 101 -7.16 18.99 -30.15
N GLU A 102 -6.17 19.89 -30.19
CA GLU A 102 -4.82 19.62 -29.67
C GLU A 102 -4.86 19.29 -28.17
N LEU A 103 -5.58 20.08 -27.37
CA LEU A 103 -5.71 19.85 -25.94
C LEU A 103 -6.48 18.56 -25.65
N SER A 104 -7.55 18.27 -26.39
CA SER A 104 -8.30 17.02 -26.26
C SER A 104 -7.45 15.80 -26.54
N SER A 105 -6.57 15.86 -27.55
CA SER A 105 -5.62 14.79 -27.85
C SER A 105 -4.61 14.60 -26.71
N LYS A 106 -4.05 15.70 -26.18
CA LYS A 106 -3.13 15.64 -25.03
C LYS A 106 -3.77 15.05 -23.79
N VAL A 107 -5.00 15.46 -23.48
CA VAL A 107 -5.76 14.90 -22.35
C VAL A 107 -5.96 13.40 -22.53
N SER A 108 -6.38 12.96 -23.72
CA SER A 108 -6.55 11.52 -24.00
C SER A 108 -5.25 10.72 -23.82
N VAL A 109 -4.11 11.24 -24.26
CA VAL A 109 -2.81 10.57 -24.05
C VAL A 109 -2.47 10.51 -22.55
N CYS A 110 -2.60 11.62 -21.83
CA CYS A 110 -2.34 11.67 -20.39
C CYS A 110 -3.26 10.74 -19.59
N GLU A 111 -4.53 10.58 -19.99
CA GLU A 111 -5.46 9.63 -19.37
C GLU A 111 -4.99 8.18 -19.52
N VAL A 112 -4.51 7.80 -20.70
CA VAL A 112 -3.96 6.46 -20.96
C VAL A 112 -2.67 6.24 -20.17
N GLU A 113 -1.75 7.21 -20.15
CA GLU A 113 -0.51 7.13 -19.38
C GLU A 113 -0.78 7.00 -17.87
N LEU A 114 -1.73 7.79 -17.35
CA LEU A 114 -2.15 7.71 -15.95
C LEU A 114 -2.73 6.33 -15.62
N GLN A 115 -3.60 5.80 -16.50
CA GLN A 115 -4.19 4.48 -16.32
C GLN A 115 -3.10 3.39 -16.33
N ALA A 116 -2.15 3.44 -17.26
CA ALA A 116 -1.03 2.50 -17.31
C ALA A 116 -0.15 2.58 -16.04
N ALA A 117 0.12 3.78 -15.53
CA ALA A 117 0.88 3.98 -14.31
C ALA A 117 0.14 3.45 -13.06
N ILE A 118 -1.19 3.62 -13.00
CA ILE A 118 -2.03 3.05 -11.94
C ILE A 118 -1.96 1.52 -11.97
N GLU A 119 -2.09 0.91 -13.15
CA GLU A 119 -2.01 -0.54 -13.32
C GLU A 119 -0.65 -1.10 -12.94
N GLU A 120 0.44 -0.41 -13.28
CA GLU A 120 1.79 -0.81 -12.89
C GLU A 120 2.01 -0.70 -11.38
N ARG A 121 1.56 0.39 -10.76
CA ARG A 121 1.58 0.54 -9.30
C ARG A 121 0.81 -0.58 -8.61
N ASP A 122 -0.39 -0.90 -9.11
CA ASP A 122 -1.24 -1.91 -8.50
C ASP A 122 -0.65 -3.32 -8.67
N ARG A 123 -0.05 -3.63 -9.83
CA ARG A 123 0.75 -4.84 -10.02
C ARG A 123 1.90 -4.94 -9.02
N ALA A 124 2.73 -3.90 -8.91
CA ALA A 124 3.86 -3.88 -7.98
C ALA A 124 3.42 -4.04 -6.52
N ARG A 125 2.28 -3.43 -6.14
CA ARG A 125 1.72 -3.57 -4.80
C ARG A 125 1.22 -4.99 -4.51
N CYS A 126 0.55 -5.61 -5.47
CA CYS A 126 0.12 -7.01 -5.37
C CYS A 126 1.32 -7.96 -5.24
N ASP A 127 2.36 -7.78 -6.05
CA ASP A 127 3.57 -8.61 -6.01
C ASP A 127 4.31 -8.46 -4.68
N ALA A 128 4.46 -7.23 -4.18
CA ALA A 128 5.05 -6.97 -2.87
C ALA A 128 4.24 -7.62 -1.73
N SER A 129 2.91 -7.52 -1.77
CA SER A 129 2.03 -8.16 -0.79
C SER A 129 2.16 -9.68 -0.84
N ASN A 130 2.13 -10.28 -2.04
CA ASN A 130 2.26 -11.73 -2.22
C ASN A 130 3.62 -12.24 -1.77
N SER A 131 4.71 -11.51 -2.07
CA SER A 131 6.05 -11.84 -1.60
C SER A 131 6.16 -11.74 -0.07
N SER A 132 5.52 -10.75 0.55
CA SER A 132 5.51 -10.60 2.02
C SER A 132 4.79 -11.76 2.68
N LEU A 133 3.59 -12.12 2.18
CA LEU A 133 2.81 -13.26 2.69
C LEU A 133 3.57 -14.58 2.52
N ALA A 134 4.18 -14.80 1.36
CA ALA A 134 5.00 -15.99 1.13
C ALA A 134 6.19 -16.07 2.10
N GLN A 135 6.84 -14.95 2.38
CA GLN A 135 7.95 -14.90 3.34
C GLN A 135 7.47 -15.14 4.78
N GLU A 136 6.32 -14.59 5.16
CA GLU A 136 5.69 -14.83 6.46
C GLU A 136 5.36 -16.31 6.65
N ASP A 137 4.75 -16.96 5.65
CA ASP A 137 4.43 -18.39 5.67
C ASP A 137 5.69 -19.26 5.84
N VAL A 138 6.77 -18.93 5.14
CA VAL A 138 8.07 -19.62 5.28
C VAL A 138 8.62 -19.46 6.69
N VAL A 139 8.55 -18.26 7.27
CA VAL A 139 9.02 -18.00 8.64
C VAL A 139 8.17 -18.73 9.67
N VAL A 140 6.85 -18.75 9.51
CA VAL A 140 5.93 -19.49 10.40
C VAL A 140 6.27 -20.97 10.37
N LYS A 141 6.38 -21.57 9.18
CA LYS A 141 6.73 -22.99 9.03
C LYS A 141 8.10 -23.32 9.63
N ALA A 142 9.10 -22.47 9.43
CA ALA A 142 10.42 -22.67 10.03
C ALA A 142 10.40 -22.60 11.57
N ARG A 143 9.52 -21.78 12.16
CA ARG A 143 9.32 -21.73 13.61
C ARG A 143 8.63 -22.99 14.11
N GLU A 144 7.59 -23.46 13.43
CA GLU A 144 6.91 -24.72 13.77
C GLU A 144 7.87 -25.91 13.73
N ASP A 145 8.68 -26.03 12.67
CA ASP A 145 9.69 -27.10 12.54
C ASP A 145 10.71 -27.05 13.68
N ARG A 146 11.19 -25.86 14.04
CA ARG A 146 12.08 -25.65 15.18
C ARG A 146 11.41 -26.08 16.48
N ASP A 147 10.17 -25.69 16.71
CA ASP A 147 9.47 -25.97 17.96
C ASP A 147 9.19 -27.48 18.11
N VAL A 148 8.86 -28.17 17.01
CA VAL A 148 8.77 -29.64 16.97
C VAL A 148 10.12 -30.29 17.29
N ALA A 149 11.22 -29.78 16.73
CA ALA A 149 12.56 -30.29 17.02
C ALA A 149 12.95 -30.08 18.49
N ILE A 150 12.66 -28.91 19.07
CA ILE A 150 12.87 -28.60 20.48
C ILE A 150 12.05 -29.55 21.37
N GLN A 151 10.79 -29.81 21.03
CA GLN A 151 9.94 -30.73 21.78
C GLN A 151 10.51 -32.15 21.76
N ARG A 152 10.96 -32.64 20.59
CA ARG A 152 11.62 -33.94 20.46
C ARG A 152 12.90 -34.03 21.29
N LYS A 153 13.74 -33.00 21.24
CA LYS A 153 14.96 -32.90 22.05
C LYS A 153 14.63 -32.96 23.55
N THR A 154 13.70 -32.13 23.99
CA THR A 154 13.28 -32.06 25.41
C THR A 154 12.76 -33.42 25.89
N ARG A 155 11.94 -34.09 25.08
CA ARG A 155 11.44 -35.44 25.38
C ARG A 155 12.60 -36.44 25.53
N ALA A 156 13.55 -36.43 24.61
CA ALA A 156 14.72 -37.32 24.68
C ALA A 156 15.59 -37.04 25.91
N GLU A 157 15.79 -35.77 26.27
CA GLU A 157 16.53 -35.37 27.48
C GLU A 157 15.84 -35.85 28.76
N VAL A 158 14.51 -35.77 28.83
CA VAL A 158 13.73 -36.30 29.96
C VAL A 158 13.87 -37.82 30.08
N GLU A 159 13.74 -38.56 28.97
CA GLU A 159 13.92 -40.02 28.97
C GLU A 159 15.36 -40.42 29.33
N LEU A 160 16.36 -39.66 28.87
CA LEU A 160 17.75 -39.87 29.26
C LEU A 160 17.98 -39.64 30.76
N ALA A 161 17.35 -38.61 31.34
CA ALA A 161 17.42 -38.37 32.77
C ALA A 161 16.79 -39.52 33.58
N LYS A 162 15.63 -40.03 33.15
CA LYS A 162 14.96 -41.18 33.78
C LYS A 162 15.84 -42.44 33.76
N THR A 163 16.34 -42.81 32.59
CA THR A 163 17.21 -43.99 32.44
C THR A 163 18.51 -43.89 33.23
N ARG A 164 19.07 -42.69 33.39
CA ARG A 164 20.21 -42.45 34.30
C ARG A 164 19.86 -42.71 35.75
N VAL A 165 18.69 -42.26 36.21
CA VAL A 165 18.22 -42.51 37.58
C VAL A 165 18.00 -44.02 37.80
N GLU A 166 17.36 -44.70 36.85
CA GLU A 166 17.14 -46.16 36.90
C GLU A 166 18.47 -46.92 36.97
N LEU A 167 19.48 -46.52 36.18
CA LEU A 167 20.81 -47.11 36.21
C LEU A 167 21.49 -46.91 37.58
N MET A 168 21.38 -45.71 38.16
CA MET A 168 21.93 -45.44 39.50
C MET A 168 21.25 -46.30 40.58
N GLN A 169 19.93 -46.48 40.50
CA GLN A 169 19.19 -47.35 41.42
C GLN A 169 19.60 -48.82 41.26
N ALA A 170 19.70 -49.32 40.03
CA ALA A 170 20.14 -50.69 39.76
C ALA A 170 21.58 -50.93 40.26
N ASN A 171 22.47 -49.94 40.13
CA ASN A 171 23.82 -50.01 40.65
C ASN A 171 23.84 -50.06 42.19
N SER A 172 23.03 -49.24 42.87
CA SER A 172 22.88 -49.31 44.34
C SER A 172 22.41 -50.70 44.80
N GLN A 173 21.38 -51.23 44.14
CA GLN A 173 20.86 -52.57 44.45
C GLN A 173 21.91 -53.67 44.21
N LEU A 174 22.72 -53.55 43.15
CA LEU A 174 23.80 -54.48 42.88
C LEU A 174 24.89 -54.42 43.97
N LEU A 175 25.28 -53.22 44.39
CA LEU A 175 26.25 -53.03 45.46
C LEU A 175 25.75 -53.63 46.79
N GLU A 176 24.48 -53.39 47.14
CA GLU A 176 23.85 -53.99 48.32
C GLU A 176 23.84 -55.52 48.24
N ALA A 177 23.49 -56.10 47.08
CA ALA A 177 23.49 -57.55 46.89
C ALA A 177 24.90 -58.16 46.98
N ILE A 178 25.91 -57.46 46.45
CA ILE A 178 27.32 -57.87 46.59
C ILE A 178 27.73 -57.84 48.07
N GLN A 179 27.37 -56.78 48.79
CA GLN A 179 27.70 -56.64 50.20
C GLN A 179 27.05 -57.75 51.04
N GLN A 180 25.76 -58.02 50.84
CA GLN A 180 25.07 -59.15 51.47
C GLN A 180 25.72 -60.50 51.15
N LYS A 181 26.14 -60.70 49.89
CA LYS A 181 26.85 -61.93 49.49
C LYS A 181 28.18 -62.07 50.23
N VAL A 182 28.96 -60.99 50.33
CA VAL A 182 30.24 -60.99 51.05
C VAL A 182 30.02 -61.31 52.54
N GLU A 183 29.01 -60.69 53.17
CA GLU A 183 28.66 -60.95 54.57
C GLU A 183 28.26 -62.42 54.80
N LEU A 184 27.42 -63.00 53.93
CA LEU A 184 27.05 -64.41 54.01
C LEU A 184 28.23 -65.36 53.78
N SER A 185 29.15 -65.03 52.85
CA SER A 185 30.37 -65.80 52.65
C SER A 185 31.26 -65.80 53.90
N GLN A 186 31.42 -64.65 54.56
CA GLN A 186 32.17 -64.56 55.82
C GLN A 186 31.50 -65.36 56.95
N GLN A 187 30.17 -65.29 57.07
CA GLN A 187 29.44 -66.11 58.04
C GLN A 187 29.60 -67.61 57.77
N LEU A 188 29.60 -68.03 56.50
CA LEU A 188 29.81 -69.42 56.12
C LEU A 188 31.23 -69.90 56.49
N GLU A 189 32.25 -69.09 56.20
CA GLU A 189 33.64 -69.37 56.59
C GLU A 189 33.78 -69.52 58.12
N GLN A 190 33.15 -68.63 58.89
CA GLN A 190 33.10 -68.73 60.35
C GLN A 190 32.43 -70.04 60.80
N TRP A 191 31.26 -70.38 60.23
CA TRP A 191 30.53 -71.60 60.59
C TRP A 191 31.31 -72.86 60.24
N GLN A 192 32.06 -72.84 59.13
CA GLN A 192 32.99 -73.92 58.75
C GLN A 192 34.09 -74.11 59.79
N MET A 193 34.70 -73.01 60.26
CA MET A 193 35.72 -73.05 61.31
C MET A 193 35.15 -73.62 62.61
N ASP A 194 34.01 -73.12 63.07
CA ASP A 194 33.35 -73.58 64.31
C ASP A 194 33.00 -75.08 64.23
N MET A 195 32.52 -75.56 63.08
CA MET A 195 32.23 -76.99 62.88
C MET A 195 33.49 -77.85 62.88
N GLN A 196 34.59 -77.36 62.30
CA GLN A 196 35.87 -78.06 62.32
C GLN A 196 36.41 -78.16 63.74
N GLU A 197 36.34 -77.08 64.53
CA GLU A 197 36.70 -77.10 65.95
C GLU A 197 35.86 -78.11 66.74
N LEU A 198 34.54 -78.13 66.53
CA LEU A 198 33.63 -79.09 67.18
C LEU A 198 33.98 -80.55 66.83
N LEU A 199 34.31 -80.82 65.56
CA LEU A 199 34.76 -82.15 65.12
C LEU A 199 36.09 -82.54 65.77
N ASP A 200 37.06 -81.62 65.83
CA ASP A 200 38.36 -81.83 66.48
C ASP A 200 38.20 -82.09 67.98
N GLU A 201 37.31 -81.35 68.65
CA GLU A 201 36.95 -81.57 70.05
C GLU A 201 36.30 -82.94 70.27
N GLN A 202 35.35 -83.32 69.41
CA GLN A 202 34.73 -84.65 69.48
C GLN A 202 35.77 -85.75 69.27
N LEU A 203 36.68 -85.61 68.30
CA LEU A 203 37.73 -86.59 68.02
C LEU A 203 38.71 -86.69 69.20
N LYS A 204 39.15 -85.56 69.77
CA LYS A 204 39.96 -85.53 71.00
C LYS A 204 39.24 -86.18 72.17
N SER A 205 37.94 -85.91 72.36
CA SER A 205 37.15 -86.54 73.44
C SER A 205 37.03 -88.06 73.29
N LYS A 206 36.90 -88.55 72.04
CA LYS A 206 36.83 -89.97 71.72
C LYS A 206 38.16 -90.66 71.94
N LEU A 207 39.27 -90.06 71.49
CA LEU A 207 40.62 -90.60 71.71
C LEU A 207 40.96 -90.64 73.20
N THR A 208 40.73 -89.56 73.95
CA THR A 208 40.97 -89.55 75.41
C THR A 208 40.08 -90.56 76.14
N SER A 209 38.80 -90.69 75.77
CA SER A 209 37.91 -91.73 76.32
C SER A 209 38.42 -93.14 76.00
N GLN A 210 38.93 -93.39 74.78
CA GLN A 210 39.52 -94.67 74.40
C GLN A 210 40.84 -94.92 75.15
N GLU A 211 41.72 -93.94 75.32
CA GLU A 211 42.94 -94.05 76.10
C GLU A 211 42.66 -94.35 77.58
N ILE A 212 41.62 -93.75 78.17
CA ILE A 212 41.17 -94.06 79.53
C ILE A 212 40.67 -95.51 79.59
N THR A 213 39.89 -95.94 78.60
CA THR A 213 39.37 -97.31 78.50
C THR A 213 40.50 -98.33 78.30
N MET A 214 41.53 -98.02 77.50
CA MET A 214 42.69 -98.88 77.28
C MET A 214 43.66 -98.88 78.48
N LYS A 215 43.85 -97.77 79.19
CA LYS A 215 44.61 -97.73 80.45
C LYS A 215 43.93 -98.53 81.57
N GLN A 216 42.60 -98.68 81.55
CA GLN A 216 41.88 -99.61 82.44
C GLN A 216 42.09 -101.11 82.10
N ILE A 217 42.54 -101.45 80.89
CA ILE A 217 42.76 -102.86 80.47
C ILE A 217 44.20 -103.34 80.76
N VAL A 218 45.16 -102.43 81.02
CA VAL A 218 46.59 -102.76 81.22
C VAL A 218 47.06 -102.69 82.68
N THR A 219 46.17 -102.53 83.66
CA THR A 219 46.55 -102.77 85.06
C THR A 219 46.59 -104.28 85.36
N PRO A 220 47.73 -104.87 85.75
CA PRO A 220 47.76 -106.26 86.18
C PRO A 220 47.11 -106.33 87.56
N VAL A 221 45.87 -106.81 87.64
CA VAL A 221 45.27 -107.16 88.93
C VAL A 221 45.87 -108.48 89.38
N ALA A 222 46.98 -108.39 90.12
CA ALA A 222 47.52 -109.46 90.93
C ALA A 222 47.02 -109.31 92.39
N PRO A 223 46.56 -110.39 93.04
CA PRO A 223 45.83 -110.34 94.31
C PRO A 223 46.77 -110.43 95.52
N PRO A 224 46.45 -109.74 96.62
CA PRO A 224 46.44 -110.44 97.92
C PRO A 224 45.41 -109.78 98.88
N ARG A 225 45.07 -110.25 100.09
CA ARG A 225 45.15 -111.47 100.89
C ARG A 225 44.30 -111.16 102.13
N ARG A 226 43.60 -112.15 102.68
CA ARG A 226 42.88 -112.08 103.96
C ARG A 226 43.86 -111.74 105.11
N ARG A 227 43.44 -110.92 106.08
CA ARG A 227 43.01 -111.36 107.43
C ARG A 227 42.80 -110.18 108.42
N LEU A 228 41.62 -110.23 109.04
CA LEU A 228 41.30 -110.09 110.47
C LEU A 228 41.71 -108.82 111.26
N LEU A 229 40.69 -107.98 111.47
CA LEU A 229 40.12 -107.56 112.76
C LEU A 229 41.04 -107.13 113.91
N SER A 230 40.96 -105.85 114.25
CA SER A 230 40.96 -105.29 115.62
C SER A 230 40.16 -103.97 115.57
N PHE A 231 38.93 -103.90 116.10
CA PHE A 231 38.51 -103.60 117.48
C PHE A 231 38.87 -102.20 117.99
N PHE A 232 37.81 -101.38 118.16
CA PHE A 232 37.61 -100.23 119.09
C PHE A 232 38.50 -98.99 118.89
N LEU A 233 38.13 -97.72 119.10
CA LEU A 233 37.11 -96.93 119.83
C LEU A 233 37.10 -95.55 119.06
N ARG A 234 36.09 -94.66 118.97
CA ARG A 234 35.13 -94.10 119.92
C ARG A 234 34.16 -93.22 119.12
#